data_AF-A0A0H1BNM9-F1
#
_entry.id   AF-A0A0H1BNM9-F1
#
_cell.length_a   1.000
_cell.length_b   1.000
_cell.length_c   1.000
_cell.angle_alpha   90.00
_cell.angle_beta   90.00
_cell.angle_gamma   90.00
#
_symmetry.space_group_name_H-M   'P 1'
#
loop_
_entity.id
_entity.type
_entity.pdbx_description
1 polymer ?
#
loop_
_entity_poly.entity_id
_entity_poly.type
_entity_poly.pdbx_seq_one_letter_code
_entity_poly.pdbx_strand_id
1 'polypeptide(L)'
;MSFACNAYFTAKAYKNKAQRYVMTIPPATHGLDQSYFLFNSNASTPVADITLAREFQEYVRRFVTSERNQGGYPDLADWPKYGPGETSFNITLDGFEVQKDYWDVNRRCQVLNDIFSDRKNGA
;
A
#
# COMPACT_ATOMS: atom_id res chain seq x y z
N MET A 1 1.83 -13.51 11.55
CA MET A 1 0.73 -13.00 10.70
C MET A 1 0.53 -11.47 10.69
N SER A 2 1.18 -10.67 11.57
CA SER A 2 0.48 -9.51 12.16
C SER A 2 0.13 -8.31 11.25
N PHE A 3 0.79 -8.07 10.11
CA PHE A 3 0.45 -6.91 9.25
C PHE A 3 0.29 -7.26 7.77
N ALA A 4 1.38 -7.65 7.12
CA ALA A 4 1.42 -7.80 5.67
C ALA A 4 0.41 -8.84 5.13
N CYS A 5 0.41 -10.05 5.70
CA CYS A 5 -0.51 -11.11 5.27
C CYS A 5 -1.95 -10.85 5.71
N ASN A 6 -2.17 -10.24 6.88
CA ASN A 6 -3.51 -9.80 7.27
C ASN A 6 -4.08 -8.81 6.24
N ALA A 7 -3.31 -7.76 5.91
CA ALA A 7 -3.73 -6.76 4.94
C ALA A 7 -3.89 -7.35 3.51
N TYR A 8 -3.07 -8.34 3.13
CA TYR A 8 -3.23 -9.11 1.90
C TYR A 8 -4.58 -9.88 1.89
N PHE A 9 -4.88 -10.64 2.95
CA PHE A 9 -6.12 -11.40 3.03
C PHE A 9 -7.35 -10.49 3.07
N THR A 10 -7.25 -9.34 3.74
CA THR A 10 -8.29 -8.31 3.68
C THR A 10 -8.49 -7.82 2.25
N ALA A 11 -7.43 -7.41 1.54
CA ALA A 11 -7.56 -6.95 0.16
C ALA A 11 -8.16 -8.04 -0.75
N LYS A 12 -7.73 -9.29 -0.59
CA LYS A 12 -8.25 -10.45 -1.32
C LYS A 12 -9.73 -10.71 -1.06
N ALA A 13 -10.19 -10.56 0.18
CA ALA A 13 -11.60 -10.71 0.54
C ALA A 13 -12.49 -9.63 -0.10
N TYR A 14 -11.98 -8.39 -0.20
CA TYR A 14 -12.72 -7.24 -0.74
C TYR A 14 -12.55 -7.05 -2.26
N LYS A 15 -11.59 -7.73 -2.90
CA LYS A 15 -11.41 -7.79 -4.36
C LYS A 15 -11.37 -6.39 -5.01
N ASN A 16 -12.30 -6.09 -5.92
CA ASN A 16 -12.41 -4.82 -6.64
C ASN A 16 -12.97 -3.67 -5.78
N LYS A 17 -13.20 -3.89 -4.49
CA LYS A 17 -13.56 -2.86 -3.50
C LYS A 17 -12.38 -2.45 -2.62
N ALA A 18 -11.22 -3.08 -2.78
CA ALA A 18 -9.99 -2.71 -2.08
C ALA A 18 -9.00 -2.07 -3.04
N GLN A 19 -8.24 -1.12 -2.50
CA GLN A 19 -7.02 -0.58 -3.10
C GLN A 19 -5.91 -0.84 -2.09
N ARG A 20 -4.75 -1.30 -2.56
CA ARG A 20 -3.66 -1.75 -1.68
C ARG A 20 -2.36 -1.10 -2.10
N TYR A 21 -1.56 -0.73 -1.11
CA TYR A 21 -0.17 -0.33 -1.31
C TYR A 21 0.78 -1.14 -0.42
N VAL A 22 2.05 -1.14 -0.79
CA VAL A 22 3.20 -1.58 -0.01
C VAL A 22 4.24 -0.47 -0.13
N MET A 23 4.74 0.06 0.99
CA MET A 23 5.80 1.07 0.97
C MET A 23 7.16 0.40 1.16
N THR A 24 8.06 0.61 0.21
CA THR A 24 9.42 0.04 0.22
C THR A 24 10.50 1.11 0.27
N ILE A 25 10.14 2.37 0.53
CA ILE A 25 11.10 3.45 0.79
C ILE A 25 11.92 3.11 2.04
N PRO A 26 13.26 2.93 1.94
CA PRO A 26 14.10 2.63 3.10
C PRO A 26 14.00 3.73 4.17
N PRO A 27 13.96 3.39 5.47
CA PRO A 27 14.16 2.05 6.04
C PRO A 27 12.87 1.19 6.13
N ALA A 28 11.74 1.66 5.56
CA ALA A 28 10.45 0.96 5.52
C ALA A 28 9.99 0.41 6.89
N THR A 29 10.32 1.13 7.97
CA THR A 29 9.91 0.73 9.32
C THR A 29 8.44 1.05 9.56
N HIS A 30 7.83 0.31 10.48
CA HIS A 30 6.41 0.42 10.77
C HIS A 30 6.02 1.85 11.16
N GLY A 31 5.03 2.41 10.47
CA GLY A 31 4.46 3.73 10.73
C GLY A 31 5.11 4.89 9.96
N LEU A 32 6.20 4.67 9.22
CA LEU A 32 6.84 5.76 8.46
C LEU A 32 6.01 6.27 7.29
N ASP A 33 5.09 5.46 6.76
CA ASP A 33 4.13 5.87 5.74
C ASP A 33 3.24 7.02 6.19
N GLN A 34 2.96 7.11 7.50
CA GLN A 34 2.18 8.19 8.09
C GLN A 34 2.78 9.56 7.81
N SER A 35 4.11 9.69 7.82
CA SER A 35 4.77 10.98 7.55
C SER A 35 4.56 11.45 6.11
N TYR A 36 4.28 10.56 5.17
CA TYR A 36 4.01 10.91 3.77
C TYR A 36 2.55 11.33 3.57
N PHE A 37 1.57 10.51 3.97
CA PHE A 37 0.17 10.87 3.73
C PHE A 37 -0.40 11.87 4.76
N LEU A 38 0.26 12.09 5.89
CA LEU A 38 -0.03 13.19 6.84
C LEU A 38 0.98 14.34 6.74
N PHE A 39 1.72 14.44 5.62
CA PHE A 39 2.76 15.44 5.46
C PHE A 39 2.25 16.87 5.67
N ASN A 40 2.88 17.59 6.58
CA ASN A 40 2.64 19.01 6.83
C ASN A 40 3.89 19.83 6.52
N SER A 41 5.03 19.43 7.09
CA SER A 41 6.33 20.04 6.83
C SER A 41 7.46 19.07 7.18
N ASN A 42 8.67 19.27 6.66
CA ASN A 42 9.82 18.45 7.06
C ASN A 42 10.24 18.63 8.54
N ALA A 43 9.76 19.69 9.21
CA ALA A 43 10.01 19.89 10.64
C ALA A 43 9.11 19.01 11.53
N SER A 44 7.87 18.75 11.10
CA SER A 44 6.87 18.01 11.88
C SER A 44 6.64 16.57 11.40
N THR A 45 6.75 16.34 10.09
CA THR A 45 6.55 15.06 9.42
C THR A 45 7.67 14.86 8.41
N PRO A 46 8.88 14.49 8.85
CA PRO A 46 10.04 14.39 7.98
C PRO A 46 9.84 13.29 6.93
N VAL A 47 10.11 13.63 5.67
CA VAL A 47 10.09 12.69 4.54
C VAL A 47 11.36 12.83 3.72
N ALA A 48 11.72 11.78 2.99
CA ALA A 48 12.86 11.82 2.08
C ALA A 48 12.54 12.63 0.82
N ASP A 49 11.28 12.61 0.38
CA ASP A 49 10.81 13.32 -0.80
C ASP A 49 9.46 14.00 -0.52
N ILE A 50 9.44 15.34 -0.65
CA ILE A 50 8.25 16.18 -0.42
C ILE A 50 7.25 16.06 -1.57
N THR A 51 7.72 15.92 -2.81
CA THR A 51 6.86 15.73 -3.98
C THR A 51 6.09 14.43 -3.84
N LEU A 52 6.78 13.35 -3.50
CA LEU A 52 6.17 12.04 -3.25
C LEU A 52 5.12 12.08 -2.14
N ALA A 53 5.40 12.81 -1.05
CA ALA A 53 4.44 12.98 0.04
C ALA A 53 3.16 13.68 -0.41
N ARG A 54 3.28 14.74 -1.21
CA ARG A 54 2.15 15.48 -1.79
C ARG A 54 1.35 14.64 -2.76
N GLU A 55 2.01 13.84 -3.58
CA GLU A 55 1.34 12.89 -4.48
C GLU A 55 0.58 11.80 -3.69
N PHE A 56 1.16 11.29 -2.59
CA PHE A 56 0.47 10.33 -1.72
C PHE A 56 -0.77 10.96 -1.08
N GLN A 57 -0.69 12.22 -0.64
CA GLN A 57 -1.86 12.96 -0.13
C GLN A 57 -2.97 13.07 -1.17
N GLU A 58 -2.63 13.30 -2.45
CA GLU A 58 -3.61 13.34 -3.52
C GLU A 58 -4.27 11.96 -3.74
N TYR A 59 -3.51 10.86 -3.68
CA TYR A 59 -4.10 9.51 -3.71
C TYR A 59 -5.07 9.25 -2.56
N VAL A 60 -4.71 9.65 -1.32
CA VAL A 60 -5.60 9.51 -0.16
C VAL A 60 -6.84 10.37 -0.31
N ARG A 61 -6.70 11.62 -0.77
CA ARG A 61 -7.83 12.50 -1.04
C ARG A 61 -8.78 11.88 -2.06
N ARG A 62 -8.26 11.34 -3.18
CA ARG A 62 -9.06 10.66 -4.20
C ARG A 62 -9.75 9.41 -3.65
N PHE A 63 -9.08 8.63 -2.81
CA PHE A 63 -9.67 7.46 -2.16
C PHE A 63 -10.88 7.83 -1.29
N VAL A 64 -10.78 8.92 -0.52
CA VAL A 64 -11.85 9.38 0.38
C VAL A 64 -13.00 10.04 -0.39
N THR A 65 -12.68 10.87 -1.38
CA THR A 65 -13.67 11.72 -2.07
C THR A 65 -14.26 11.09 -3.32
N SER A 66 -13.61 10.08 -3.90
CA SER A 66 -13.92 9.55 -5.24
C SER A 66 -13.81 10.57 -6.38
N GLU A 67 -13.15 11.71 -6.15
CA GLU A 67 -12.93 12.74 -7.17
C GLU A 67 -11.71 12.44 -8.06
N ARG A 68 -11.57 13.21 -9.15
CA ARG A 68 -10.40 13.18 -10.05
C ARG A 68 -9.21 13.92 -9.45
N ASN A 69 -8.03 13.73 -10.05
CA ASN A 69 -6.82 14.49 -9.72
C ASN A 69 -7.09 16.00 -9.68
N GLN A 70 -6.57 16.68 -8.67
CA GLN A 70 -6.50 18.14 -8.68
C GLN A 70 -5.57 18.62 -9.80
N GLY A 71 -5.74 19.88 -10.24
CA GLY A 71 -4.97 20.44 -11.36
C GLY A 71 -3.44 20.47 -11.15
N GLY A 72 -2.96 20.30 -9.92
CA GLY A 72 -1.53 20.14 -9.62
C GLY A 72 -0.96 18.74 -9.87
N TYR A 73 -1.80 17.76 -10.20
CA TYR A 73 -1.41 16.35 -10.37
C TYR A 73 -2.02 15.71 -11.63
N PRO A 74 -2.02 16.37 -12.80
CA PRO A 74 -2.74 15.88 -13.98
C PRO A 74 -2.26 14.50 -14.44
N ASP A 75 -0.98 14.19 -14.24
CA ASP A 75 -0.33 12.97 -14.74
C ASP A 75 -0.23 11.84 -13.69
N LEU A 76 -0.78 12.03 -12.48
CA LEU A 76 -0.79 10.96 -11.48
C LEU A 76 -1.67 9.80 -11.97
N ALA A 77 -1.06 8.61 -12.02
CA ALA A 77 -1.74 7.38 -12.40
C ALA A 77 -2.95 7.07 -11.49
N ASP A 78 -3.77 6.12 -11.91
CA ASP A 78 -4.85 5.62 -11.05
C ASP A 78 -4.32 4.63 -10.03
N TRP A 79 -4.79 4.73 -8.78
CA TRP A 79 -4.53 3.69 -7.79
C TRP A 79 -5.34 2.43 -8.14
N PRO A 80 -4.70 1.34 -8.58
CA PRO A 80 -5.40 0.15 -9.03
C PRO A 80 -6.25 -0.45 -7.92
N LYS A 81 -7.47 -0.85 -8.28
CA LYS A 81 -8.27 -1.79 -7.48
C LYS A 81 -7.54 -3.13 -7.44
N TYR A 82 -7.53 -3.76 -6.28
CA TYR A 82 -6.80 -5.00 -6.04
C TYR A 82 -7.25 -6.11 -7.01
N GLY A 83 -8.56 -6.37 -7.06
CA GLY A 83 -9.23 -7.10 -8.15
C GLY A 83 -8.66 -8.51 -8.46
N PRO A 84 -8.98 -9.06 -9.65
CA PRO A 84 -8.46 -10.36 -10.08
C PRO A 84 -6.96 -10.37 -10.42
N GLY A 85 -6.40 -9.21 -10.75
CA GLY A 85 -4.96 -9.06 -10.98
C GLY A 85 -4.13 -9.20 -9.70
N GLU A 86 -4.77 -9.01 -8.54
CA GLU A 86 -4.12 -8.89 -7.21
C GLU A 86 -2.99 -7.87 -7.30
N THR A 87 -3.34 -6.71 -7.85
CA THR A 87 -2.43 -5.62 -8.14
C THR A 87 -2.36 -4.69 -6.95
N SER A 88 -1.15 -4.27 -6.58
CA SER A 88 -0.92 -3.26 -5.56
C SER A 88 -0.05 -2.12 -6.10
N PHE A 89 -0.06 -1.00 -5.40
CA PHE A 89 0.96 0.03 -5.55
C PHE A 89 2.17 -0.29 -4.69
N ASN A 90 3.34 -0.31 -5.31
CA ASN A 90 4.61 -0.22 -4.62
C ASN A 90 5.00 1.25 -4.52
N ILE A 91 5.20 1.75 -3.30
CA ILE A 91 5.63 3.12 -3.08
C ILE A 91 7.14 3.09 -2.85
N THR A 92 7.88 3.59 -3.83
CA THR A 92 9.35 3.67 -3.84
C THR A 92 9.79 5.13 -3.77
N LEU A 93 11.09 5.39 -3.70
CA LEU A 93 11.60 6.77 -3.80
C LEU A 93 11.41 7.35 -5.21
N ASP A 94 11.27 6.49 -6.22
CA ASP A 94 11.10 6.89 -7.61
C ASP A 94 9.63 7.09 -8.01
N GLY A 95 8.69 6.79 -7.10
CA GLY A 95 7.26 7.02 -7.30
C GLY A 95 6.36 5.84 -6.92
N PHE A 96 5.25 5.71 -7.65
CA PHE A 96 4.19 4.73 -7.40
C PHE A 96 4.14 3.71 -8.53
N GLU A 97 4.57 2.49 -8.26
CA GLU A 97 4.65 1.44 -9.27
C GLU A 97 3.45 0.49 -9.16
N VAL A 98 2.72 0.31 -10.26
CA VAL A 98 1.68 -0.72 -10.36
C VAL A 98 2.35 -2.08 -10.55
N GLN A 99 2.18 -2.99 -9.59
CA GLN A 99 2.73 -4.34 -9.72
C GLN A 99 1.83 -5.42 -9.12
N LYS A 100 2.15 -6.68 -9.43
CA LYS A 100 1.56 -7.82 -8.73
C LYS A 100 1.93 -7.72 -7.24
N ASP A 101 0.96 -7.97 -6.36
CA ASP A 101 1.21 -7.93 -4.92
C ASP A 101 2.31 -8.93 -4.54
N TYR A 102 3.42 -8.40 -4.03
CA TYR A 102 4.57 -9.17 -3.57
C TYR A 102 4.19 -10.26 -2.56
N TRP A 103 3.11 -10.07 -1.80
CA TRP A 103 2.61 -11.03 -0.81
C TRP A 103 1.80 -12.19 -1.40
N ASP A 104 1.38 -12.07 -2.66
CA ASP A 104 0.78 -13.15 -3.45
C ASP A 104 1.83 -14.02 -4.14
N VAL A 105 2.98 -13.45 -4.47
CA VAL A 105 4.06 -14.15 -5.19
C VAL A 105 4.44 -15.43 -4.45
N ASN A 106 4.47 -16.54 -5.19
CA ASN A 106 4.74 -17.89 -4.68
C ASN A 106 3.79 -18.34 -3.56
N ARG A 107 2.57 -17.81 -3.51
CA ARG A 107 1.57 -18.12 -2.47
C ARG A 107 2.08 -17.87 -1.06
N ARG A 108 2.96 -16.87 -0.89
CA ARG A 108 3.70 -16.66 0.37
C ARG A 108 2.78 -16.56 1.57
N CYS A 109 1.73 -15.74 1.50
CA CYS A 109 0.82 -15.58 2.63
C CYS A 109 -0.07 -16.79 2.88
N GLN A 110 -0.41 -17.59 1.87
CA GLN A 110 -1.09 -18.87 2.06
C GLN A 110 -0.18 -19.86 2.78
N VAL A 111 1.06 -20.02 2.32
CA VAL A 111 2.02 -20.95 2.96
C VAL A 111 2.22 -20.59 4.41
N LEU A 112 2.39 -19.30 4.73
CA LEU A 112 2.49 -18.85 6.11
C LEU A 112 1.19 -19.15 6.89
N ASN A 113 0.03 -18.88 6.31
CA ASN A 113 -1.25 -19.17 6.95
C ASN A 113 -1.42 -20.66 7.27
N ASP A 114 -1.04 -21.54 6.34
CA ASP A 114 -1.13 -22.98 6.48
C ASP A 114 -0.24 -23.47 7.64
N ILE A 115 0.98 -22.93 7.76
CA ILE A 115 1.88 -23.21 8.88
C ILE A 115 1.26 -22.77 10.21
N PHE A 116 0.73 -21.54 10.28
CA PHE A 116 0.14 -21.01 11.51
C PHE A 116 -1.19 -21.68 11.89
N SER A 117 -1.91 -22.24 10.92
CA SER A 117 -3.19 -22.91 11.14
C SER A 117 -3.05 -24.42 11.35
N ASP A 118 -1.82 -24.95 11.29
CA ASP A 118 -1.57 -26.37 11.54
C ASP A 118 -1.78 -26.67 13.03
N ARG A 119 -2.73 -27.56 13.32
CA ARG A 119 -3.03 -28.03 14.68
C ARG A 119 -1.82 -28.65 15.37
N LYS A 120 -0.86 -29.20 14.62
CA LYS A 120 0.40 -29.71 15.19
C LYS A 120 1.26 -28.62 15.80
N ASN A 121 1.08 -27.37 15.37
CA ASN A 121 1.77 -26.19 15.90
C ASN A 121 0.98 -25.51 17.04
N GLY A 122 -0.11 -26.13 17.52
CA GLY A 122 -0.90 -25.63 18.65
C GLY A 122 -1.99 -24.61 18.27
N ALA A 123 -2.37 -24.56 16.99
CA ALA A 123 -3.49 -23.75 16.48
C ALA A 123 -4.87 -24.31 16.89
#